data_AF-A0AAW2N9A1-F1
#
_entry.id   AF-A0AAW2N9A1-F1
#
_cell.length_a   1.000
_cell.length_b   1.000
_cell.length_c   1.000
_cell.angle_alpha   90.00
_cell.angle_beta   90.00
_cell.angle_gamma   90.00
#
_symmetry.space_group_name_H-M   'P 1'
#
loop_
_entity.id
_entity.type
_entity.pdbx_description
1 polymer ?
#
loop_
_entity_poly.entity_id
_entity_poly.type
_entity_poly.pdbx_seq_one_letter_code
_entity_poly.pdbx_strand_id
1 'polypeptide(L)'
;MLELSHQIEKKKTTLKTLQDLDSYFRRFEAVEKIEDAFTGVKVIEIEGNNIRLSLKTYIPYLESVLRQQDIESVIEPLEMNHELIVETMDGTWELKNVEIFPNDVYIGEIIDAAKTFRQLNPTSRAMVTRSSLEWFVRRVQDRIALSSLRRFVVKNANKS
;
A
#
# COMPACT_ATOMS: atom_id res chain seq x y z
N MET A 1 16.14 50.66 -12.00
CA MET A 1 16.44 49.26 -12.36
C MET A 1 16.53 48.31 -11.16
N LEU A 2 17.09 48.74 -10.02
CA LEU A 2 17.22 47.90 -8.81
C LEU A 2 15.86 47.50 -8.18
N GLU A 3 14.91 48.44 -8.08
CA GLU A 3 13.56 48.19 -7.53
C GLU A 3 12.80 47.08 -8.27
N LEU A 4 12.81 47.14 -9.61
CA LEU A 4 12.12 46.18 -10.49
C LEU A 4 12.74 44.79 -10.38
N SER A 5 14.07 44.71 -10.31
CA SER A 5 14.79 43.45 -10.13
C SER A 5 14.48 42.82 -8.77
N HIS A 6 14.44 43.64 -7.71
CA HIS A 6 14.04 43.19 -6.38
C HIS A 6 12.60 42.67 -6.34
N GLN A 7 11.67 43.37 -7.01
CA GLN A 7 10.28 42.90 -7.10
C GLN A 7 10.13 41.60 -7.91
N ILE A 8 10.90 41.42 -8.97
CA ILE A 8 10.92 40.17 -9.74
C ILE A 8 11.41 39.01 -8.86
N GLU A 9 12.51 39.20 -8.13
CA GLU A 9 13.05 38.16 -7.27
C GLU A 9 12.08 37.80 -6.14
N LYS A 10 11.44 38.80 -5.52
CA LYS A 10 10.39 38.57 -4.52
C LYS A 10 9.25 37.74 -5.08
N LYS A 11 8.74 38.08 -6.27
CA LYS A 11 7.66 37.31 -6.92
C LYS A 11 8.08 35.90 -7.29
N LYS A 12 9.32 35.70 -7.73
CA LYS A 12 9.87 34.37 -8.04
C LYS A 12 9.93 33.49 -6.79
N THR A 13 10.40 34.04 -5.67
CA THR A 13 10.39 33.34 -4.38
C THR A 13 8.97 33.00 -3.94
N THR A 14 8.04 33.96 -3.99
CA THR A 14 6.63 33.70 -3.65
C THR A 14 6.02 32.61 -4.53
N LEU A 15 6.26 32.64 -5.83
CA LEU A 15 5.78 31.62 -6.76
C LEU A 15 6.34 30.24 -6.41
N LYS A 16 7.64 30.15 -6.09
CA LYS A 16 8.27 28.91 -5.67
C LYS A 16 7.65 28.36 -4.38
N THR A 17 7.45 29.20 -3.37
CA THR A 17 6.78 28.81 -2.13
C THR A 17 5.35 28.31 -2.37
N LEU A 18 4.59 28.97 -3.26
CA LEU A 18 3.24 28.53 -3.62
C LEU A 18 3.22 27.17 -4.34
N GLN A 19 4.18 26.93 -5.23
CA GLN A 19 4.33 25.63 -5.90
C GLN A 19 4.70 24.51 -4.93
N ASP A 20 5.61 24.78 -4.00
CA ASP A 20 6.02 23.82 -2.98
C ASP A 20 4.84 23.49 -2.04
N LEU A 21 4.03 24.50 -1.71
CA LEU A 21 2.80 24.34 -0.92
C LEU A 21 1.74 23.51 -1.65
N ASP A 22 1.47 23.77 -2.93
CA ASP A 22 0.54 22.97 -3.76
C ASP A 22 1.00 21.50 -3.82
N SER A 23 2.30 21.27 -4.00
CA SER A 23 2.87 19.93 -3.97
C SER A 23 2.66 19.23 -2.63
N TYR A 24 2.80 19.95 -1.51
CA TYR A 24 2.56 19.39 -0.18
C TYR A 24 1.09 19.02 0.03
N PHE A 25 0.17 19.90 -0.36
CA PHE A 25 -1.27 19.64 -0.28
C PHE A 25 -1.70 18.43 -1.10
N ARG A 26 -1.21 18.30 -2.35
CA ARG A 26 -1.50 17.13 -3.20
C ARG A 26 -1.01 15.84 -2.57
N ARG A 27 0.17 15.85 -1.94
CA ARG A 27 0.71 14.67 -1.24
C ARG A 27 -0.15 14.31 -0.02
N PHE A 28 -0.60 15.30 0.74
CA PHE A 28 -1.47 15.07 1.89
C PHE A 28 -2.84 14.48 1.47
N GLU A 29 -3.45 15.06 0.44
CA GLU A 29 -4.71 14.57 -0.14
C GLU A 29 -4.56 13.12 -0.67
N ALA A 30 -3.41 12.80 -1.27
CA ALA A 30 -3.10 11.44 -1.71
C ALA A 30 -3.00 10.45 -0.54
N VAL A 31 -2.36 10.84 0.57
CA VAL A 31 -2.28 10.01 1.79
C VAL A 31 -3.68 9.74 2.33
N GLU A 32 -4.48 10.78 2.54
CA GLU A 32 -5.85 10.68 3.08
C GLU A 32 -6.71 9.74 2.22
N LYS A 33 -6.68 9.91 0.89
CA LYS A 33 -7.43 9.05 -0.04
C LYS A 33 -7.07 7.57 0.04
N ILE A 34 -5.80 7.26 0.29
CA ILE A 34 -5.30 5.89 0.42
C ILE A 34 -5.75 5.29 1.75
N GLU A 35 -5.50 5.99 2.86
CA GLU A 35 -5.81 5.51 4.21
C GLU A 35 -7.32 5.36 4.43
N ASP A 36 -8.14 6.26 3.87
CA ASP A 36 -9.60 6.15 3.90
C ASP A 36 -10.14 4.99 3.07
N ALA A 37 -9.47 4.64 1.97
CA ALA A 37 -9.91 3.55 1.11
C ALA A 37 -9.51 2.18 1.65
N PHE A 38 -8.35 2.08 2.29
CA PHE A 38 -7.70 0.80 2.57
C PHE A 38 -7.66 0.54 4.08
N THR A 39 -8.58 -0.28 4.57
CA THR A 39 -8.57 -0.68 5.98
C THR A 39 -7.28 -1.41 6.35
N GLY A 40 -6.68 -1.02 7.48
CA GLY A 40 -5.45 -1.64 7.98
C GLY A 40 -4.22 -1.27 7.15
N VAL A 41 -4.26 -0.15 6.41
CA VAL A 41 -3.13 0.37 5.66
C VAL A 41 -2.75 1.74 6.20
N LYS A 42 -1.45 1.97 6.33
CA LYS A 42 -0.89 3.28 6.66
C LYS A 42 0.11 3.68 5.59
N VAL A 43 0.06 4.92 5.11
CA VAL A 43 1.08 5.44 4.19
C VAL A 43 2.30 5.85 4.99
N ILE A 44 3.44 5.24 4.72
CA ILE A 44 4.72 5.61 5.32
C ILE A 44 5.31 6.79 4.54
N GLU A 45 5.34 6.68 3.22
CA GLU A 45 6.02 7.63 2.36
C GLU A 45 5.44 7.64 0.95
N ILE A 46 5.45 8.82 0.31
CA ILE A 46 5.15 8.99 -1.11
C ILE A 46 6.29 9.82 -1.70
N GLU A 47 7.14 9.20 -2.51
CA GLU A 47 8.26 9.86 -3.18
C GLU A 47 8.11 9.72 -4.70
N GLY A 48 7.68 10.80 -5.36
CA GLY A 48 7.31 10.76 -6.78
C GLY A 48 6.19 9.74 -7.01
N ASN A 49 6.47 8.71 -7.79
CA ASN A 49 5.53 7.62 -8.09
C ASN A 49 5.70 6.41 -7.16
N ASN A 50 6.59 6.46 -6.18
CA ASN A 50 6.78 5.38 -5.23
C ASN A 50 5.94 5.65 -3.99
N ILE A 51 5.12 4.66 -3.64
CA ILE A 51 4.27 4.69 -2.45
C ILE A 51 4.73 3.56 -1.55
N ARG A 52 5.16 3.89 -0.33
CA ARG A 52 5.50 2.93 0.71
C ARG A 52 4.33 2.81 1.67
N LEU A 53 3.76 1.63 1.74
CA LEU A 53 2.60 1.30 2.57
C LEU A 53 3.01 0.35 3.69
N SER A 54 2.51 0.58 4.90
CA SER A 54 2.48 -0.43 5.95
C SER A 54 1.12 -1.12 5.93
N LEU A 55 1.14 -2.45 5.86
CA LEU A 55 -0.01 -3.32 5.86
C LEU A 55 -0.10 -3.99 7.23
N LYS A 56 -1.11 -3.60 8.00
CA LYS A 56 -1.49 -4.27 9.24
C LYS A 56 -2.53 -5.32 8.91
N THR A 57 -2.08 -6.57 8.80
CA THR A 57 -2.95 -7.69 8.43
C THR A 57 -3.45 -8.39 9.69
N TYR A 58 -4.77 -8.43 9.83
CA TYR A 58 -5.45 -9.22 10.85
C TYR A 58 -5.73 -10.62 10.28
N ILE A 59 -5.52 -11.67 11.07
CA ILE A 59 -5.83 -13.04 10.68
C ILE A 59 -7.23 -13.39 11.21
N PRO A 60 -8.29 -13.31 10.38
CA PRO A 60 -9.60 -13.80 10.78
C PRO A 60 -9.52 -15.33 10.98
N TYR A 61 -10.36 -15.86 11.87
CA TYR A 61 -10.46 -17.30 12.20
C TYR A 61 -9.32 -17.92 13.02
N LEU A 62 -8.31 -17.13 13.44
CA LEU A 62 -7.25 -17.65 14.30
C LEU A 62 -7.82 -18.22 15.61
N GLU A 63 -8.75 -17.52 16.27
CA GLU A 63 -9.40 -18.01 17.49
C GLU A 63 -10.11 -19.35 17.30
N SER A 64 -10.84 -19.55 16.19
CA SER A 64 -11.54 -20.81 15.92
C SER A 64 -10.56 -21.96 15.62
N VAL A 65 -9.46 -21.68 14.92
CA VAL A 65 -8.42 -22.68 14.62
C VAL A 65 -7.63 -23.03 15.89
N LEU A 66 -7.30 -22.04 16.73
CA LEU A 66 -6.66 -22.23 18.03
C LEU A 66 -7.51 -23.12 18.94
N ARG A 67 -8.83 -22.88 19.01
CA ARG A 67 -9.78 -23.68 19.79
C ARG A 67 -9.92 -25.11 19.28
N GLN A 68 -9.83 -25.35 17.97
CA GLN A 68 -9.91 -26.69 17.39
C GLN A 68 -8.65 -27.53 17.62
N GLN A 69 -7.51 -26.91 17.89
CA GLN A 69 -6.23 -27.60 18.07
C GLN A 69 -5.83 -27.75 19.55
N ASP A 70 -6.71 -27.43 20.52
CA ASP A 70 -6.42 -27.39 21.97
C ASP A 70 -5.15 -26.58 22.33
N ILE A 71 -4.83 -25.56 21.51
CA ILE A 71 -3.67 -24.69 21.73
C ILE A 71 -4.11 -23.57 22.66
N GLU A 72 -3.98 -23.79 23.97
CA GLU A 72 -4.36 -22.84 25.03
C GLU A 72 -3.40 -21.64 25.17
N SER A 73 -2.37 -21.55 24.31
CA SER A 73 -1.38 -20.47 24.36
C SER A 73 -1.39 -19.64 23.08
N VAL A 74 -1.39 -18.32 23.27
CA VAL A 74 -1.40 -17.23 22.28
C VAL A 74 -2.80 -16.74 21.87
N ILE A 75 -3.47 -16.09 22.83
CA ILE A 75 -4.53 -15.09 22.58
C ILE A 75 -3.86 -13.72 22.30
N GLU A 76 -2.82 -13.70 21.49
CA GLU A 76 -2.33 -12.43 20.92
C GLU A 76 -2.81 -12.40 19.46
N PRO A 77 -3.47 -11.32 19.01
CA PRO A 77 -3.72 -11.16 17.59
C PRO A 77 -2.37 -11.20 16.91
N LEU A 78 -2.19 -12.18 16.01
CA LEU A 78 -0.97 -12.31 15.21
C LEU A 78 -1.00 -11.19 14.17
N GLU A 79 -0.75 -9.96 14.61
CA GLU A 79 -0.64 -8.78 13.76
C GLU A 79 0.64 -8.94 12.95
N MET A 80 0.46 -9.15 11.64
CA MET A 80 1.57 -9.19 10.70
C MET A 80 1.70 -7.81 10.08
N ASN A 81 2.85 -7.20 10.32
CA ASN A 81 3.22 -5.92 9.74
C ASN A 81 4.11 -6.19 8.53
N HIS A 82 3.53 -6.10 7.35
CA HIS A 82 4.27 -6.12 6.09
C HIS A 82 4.39 -4.70 5.55
N GLU A 83 5.46 -4.42 4.85
CA GLU A 83 5.60 -3.20 4.06
C GLU A 83 5.53 -3.53 2.58
N LEU A 84 4.88 -2.64 1.83
CA LEU A 84 4.69 -2.76 0.41
C LEU A 84 5.21 -1.49 -0.26
N ILE A 85 6.18 -1.64 -1.15
CA ILE A 85 6.66 -0.55 -2.00
C ILE A 85 6.00 -0.72 -3.35
N VAL A 86 5.13 0.22 -3.71
CA VAL A 86 4.40 0.23 -4.98
C VAL A 86 4.96 1.37 -5.83
N GLU A 87 5.56 1.02 -6.96
CA GLU A 87 5.93 1.99 -8.00
C GLU A 87 4.76 2.10 -8.98
N THR A 88 4.25 3.32 -9.20
CA THR A 88 3.19 3.58 -10.19
C THR A 88 3.75 4.16 -11.50
N MET A 89 2.98 4.11 -12.58
CA MET A 89 3.33 4.83 -13.81
C MET A 89 3.07 6.33 -13.66
N ASP A 90 3.86 7.18 -14.34
CA ASP A 90 3.75 8.64 -14.29
C ASP A 90 2.31 9.13 -14.51
N GLY A 91 1.81 9.91 -13.55
CA GLY A 91 0.47 10.51 -13.63
C GLY A 91 -0.71 9.54 -13.48
N THR A 92 -0.46 8.27 -13.11
CA THR A 92 -1.52 7.28 -12.87
C THR A 92 -1.26 6.47 -11.59
N TRP A 93 -2.30 5.83 -11.04
CA TRP A 93 -2.17 4.89 -9.92
C TRP A 93 -1.91 3.45 -10.38
N GLU A 94 -1.50 3.27 -11.62
CA GLU A 94 -1.32 1.93 -12.18
C GLU A 94 0.01 1.31 -11.77
N LEU A 95 -0.03 0.03 -11.43
CA LEU A 95 1.14 -0.74 -11.01
C LEU A 95 2.23 -0.80 -12.10
N LYS A 96 3.46 -0.42 -11.73
CA LYS A 96 4.68 -0.65 -12.53
C LYS A 96 5.49 -1.79 -11.91
N ASN A 97 5.93 -1.60 -10.68
CA ASN A 97 6.71 -2.56 -9.92
C ASN A 97 6.22 -2.63 -8.47
N VAL A 98 6.46 -3.77 -7.82
CA VAL A 98 6.09 -3.97 -6.41
C VAL A 98 7.11 -4.82 -5.69
N GLU A 99 7.43 -4.39 -4.48
CA GLU A 99 8.25 -5.15 -3.54
C GLU A 99 7.53 -5.27 -2.19
N ILE A 100 7.66 -6.43 -1.56
CA ILE A 100 7.06 -6.73 -0.25
C ILE A 100 8.15 -7.09 0.75
N PHE A 101 8.03 -6.56 1.97
CA PHE A 101 8.97 -6.75 3.07
C PHE A 101 8.24 -7.17 4.34
N PRO A 102 8.69 -8.24 5.03
CA PRO A 102 9.66 -9.21 4.55
C PRO A 102 9.17 -9.97 3.29
N ASN A 103 10.10 -10.45 2.47
CA ASN A 103 9.78 -11.25 1.27
C ASN A 103 9.49 -12.72 1.64
N ASP A 104 8.68 -12.93 2.67
CA ASP A 104 8.26 -14.25 3.15
C ASP A 104 6.89 -14.68 2.58
N VAL A 105 6.30 -13.83 1.73
CA VAL A 105 5.01 -14.07 1.07
C VAL A 105 5.16 -13.87 -0.44
N TYR A 106 4.87 -14.91 -1.22
CA TYR A 106 4.87 -14.83 -2.67
C TYR A 106 3.61 -14.13 -3.20
N ILE A 107 3.81 -13.02 -3.92
CA ILE A 107 2.74 -12.18 -4.49
C ILE A 107 2.77 -12.09 -6.03
N GLY A 108 3.61 -12.88 -6.71
CA GLY A 108 3.82 -12.79 -8.17
C GLY A 108 2.52 -12.94 -8.98
N GLU A 109 1.71 -13.95 -8.67
CA GLU A 109 0.39 -14.16 -9.30
C GLU A 109 -0.55 -12.94 -9.16
N ILE A 110 -0.47 -12.24 -8.03
CA ILE A 110 -1.30 -11.07 -7.75
C ILE A 110 -0.84 -9.88 -8.59
N ILE A 111 0.47 -9.71 -8.73
CA ILE A 111 1.09 -8.70 -9.60
C ILE A 111 0.68 -8.96 -11.07
N ASP A 112 0.77 -10.20 -11.52
CA ASP A 112 0.42 -10.56 -12.90
C ASP A 112 -1.08 -10.36 -13.18
N ALA A 113 -1.94 -10.71 -12.23
CA ALA A 113 -3.37 -10.43 -12.32
C ALA A 113 -3.66 -8.92 -12.38
N ALA A 114 -3.02 -8.12 -11.53
CA ALA A 114 -3.16 -6.66 -11.55
C ALA A 114 -2.71 -6.04 -12.89
N LYS A 115 -1.60 -6.55 -13.46
CA LYS A 115 -1.12 -6.15 -14.78
C LYS A 115 -2.07 -6.59 -15.91
N THR A 116 -2.77 -7.71 -15.75
CA THR A 116 -3.74 -8.21 -16.75
C THR A 116 -5.03 -7.39 -16.74
N PHE A 117 -5.52 -6.96 -15.56
CA PHE A 117 -6.67 -6.05 -15.45
C PHE A 117 -6.47 -4.76 -16.27
N ARG A 118 -5.24 -4.23 -16.33
CA ARG A 118 -4.87 -3.11 -17.20
C ARG A 118 -5.09 -3.43 -18.69
N GLN A 119 -4.65 -4.60 -19.15
CA GLN A 119 -4.66 -4.95 -20.57
C GLN A 119 -6.09 -5.10 -21.12
N LEU A 120 -7.02 -5.54 -20.28
CA LEU A 120 -8.40 -5.82 -20.68
C LEU A 120 -9.31 -4.58 -20.69
N ASN A 121 -8.95 -3.49 -19.98
CA ASN A 121 -9.77 -2.27 -19.87
C ASN A 121 -9.00 -0.97 -20.21
N PRO A 122 -8.56 -0.76 -21.46
CA PRO A 122 -7.77 0.41 -21.85
C PRO A 122 -8.54 1.75 -21.86
N THR A 123 -9.87 1.74 -21.87
CA THR A 123 -10.73 2.94 -22.02
C THR A 123 -11.19 3.57 -20.70
N SER A 124 -10.99 2.93 -19.55
CA SER A 124 -11.48 3.41 -18.24
C SER A 124 -10.40 4.07 -17.37
N ARG A 125 -9.48 4.83 -18.00
CA ARG A 125 -8.28 5.42 -17.34
C ARG A 125 -8.57 6.35 -16.16
N ALA A 126 -9.78 6.91 -16.05
CA ALA A 126 -10.12 7.90 -15.02
C ALA A 126 -10.90 7.34 -13.82
N MET A 127 -11.55 6.18 -13.95
CA MET A 127 -12.51 5.68 -12.94
C MET A 127 -12.09 4.35 -12.28
N VAL A 128 -11.09 3.64 -12.84
CA VAL A 128 -10.72 2.26 -12.44
C VAL A 128 -9.36 2.19 -11.71
N THR A 129 -8.68 3.32 -11.55
CA THR A 129 -7.35 3.38 -10.95
C THR A 129 -7.35 3.22 -9.43
N ARG A 130 -8.34 3.80 -8.71
CA ARG A 130 -8.50 3.59 -7.26
C ARG A 130 -8.87 2.13 -6.96
N SER A 131 -9.80 1.55 -7.71
CA SER A 131 -10.26 0.18 -7.52
C SER A 131 -9.20 -0.88 -7.86
N SER A 132 -8.26 -0.57 -8.75
CA SER A 132 -7.16 -1.49 -9.10
C SER A 132 -6.11 -1.59 -7.98
N LEU A 133 -5.68 -0.44 -7.43
CA LEU A 133 -4.74 -0.44 -6.30
C LEU A 133 -5.39 -0.99 -5.02
N GLU A 134 -6.65 -0.64 -4.78
CA GLU A 134 -7.45 -1.20 -3.69
C GLU A 134 -7.52 -2.73 -3.75
N TRP A 135 -7.93 -3.25 -4.91
CA TRP A 135 -8.00 -4.69 -5.14
C TRP A 135 -6.64 -5.35 -4.93
N PHE A 136 -5.57 -4.74 -5.46
CA PHE A 136 -4.22 -5.26 -5.33
C PHE A 136 -3.79 -5.35 -3.85
N VAL A 137 -3.92 -4.26 -3.11
CA VAL A 137 -3.57 -4.19 -1.69
C VAL A 137 -4.39 -5.20 -0.87
N ARG A 138 -5.69 -5.32 -1.17
CA ARG A 138 -6.56 -6.30 -0.51
C ARG A 138 -6.11 -7.74 -0.76
N ARG A 139 -5.75 -8.07 -2.00
CA ARG A 139 -5.25 -9.41 -2.35
C ARG A 139 -3.91 -9.73 -1.68
N VAL A 140 -3.04 -8.72 -1.53
CA VAL A 140 -1.79 -8.87 -0.79
C VAL A 140 -2.08 -9.16 0.70
N GLN A 141 -2.98 -8.41 1.35
CA GLN A 141 -3.42 -8.68 2.72
C GLN A 141 -3.97 -10.11 2.88
N ASP A 142 -4.85 -10.56 1.98
CA ASP A 142 -5.40 -11.93 2.01
C ASP A 142 -4.28 -12.99 1.92
N ARG A 143 -3.29 -12.75 1.05
CA ARG A 143 -2.16 -13.67 0.84
C ARG A 143 -1.22 -13.70 2.06
N ILE A 144 -1.01 -12.57 2.74
CA ILE A 144 -0.28 -12.49 4.00
C ILE A 144 -0.99 -13.31 5.08
N ALA A 145 -2.31 -13.10 5.24
CA ALA A 145 -3.10 -13.80 6.25
C ALA A 145 -3.06 -15.32 6.04
N LEU A 146 -3.27 -15.79 4.80
CA LEU A 146 -3.23 -17.21 4.46
C LEU A 146 -1.85 -17.84 4.69
N SER A 147 -0.78 -17.15 4.28
CA SER A 147 0.59 -17.65 4.45
C SER A 147 0.96 -17.77 5.93
N SER A 148 0.51 -16.80 6.73
CA SER A 148 0.69 -16.79 8.18
C SER A 148 -0.06 -17.93 8.85
N LEU A 149 -1.33 -18.17 8.47
CA LEU A 149 -2.13 -19.27 8.99
C LEU A 149 -1.50 -20.63 8.68
N ARG A 150 -1.04 -20.85 7.43
CA ARG A 150 -0.34 -22.07 7.06
C ARG A 150 0.91 -22.30 7.90
N ARG A 151 1.73 -21.26 8.07
CA ARG A 151 2.94 -21.33 8.90
C ARG A 151 2.61 -21.64 10.37
N PHE A 152 1.52 -21.08 10.88
CA PHE A 152 1.04 -21.37 12.22
C PHE A 152 0.66 -22.84 12.39
N VAL A 153 -0.18 -23.39 11.49
CA VAL A 153 -0.59 -24.80 11.54
C VAL A 153 0.60 -25.75 11.48
N VAL A 154 1.55 -25.51 10.56
CA VAL A 154 2.77 -26.34 10.42
C VAL A 154 3.62 -26.30 11.69
N LYS A 155 3.81 -25.11 12.30
CA LYS A 155 4.58 -24.97 13.54
C LYS A 155 3.98 -25.75 14.70
N ASN A 156 2.66 -25.84 14.79
CA ASN A 156 2.00 -26.58 15.87
C ASN A 156 1.98 -28.08 15.62
N ALA A 157 1.76 -28.52 14.38
CA ALA A 157 1.85 -29.94 14.03
C ALA A 157 3.24 -30.54 14.34
N ASN A 158 4.32 -29.77 14.20
CA ASN A 158 5.68 -30.21 14.51
C ASN A 158 6.02 -30.24 16.02
N LYS A 159 5.12 -29.80 16.89
CA LYS A 159 5.31 -29.78 18.36
C LYS A 159 4.53 -30.89 19.08
N SER A 160 3.65 -31.62 18.38
CA SER A 160 3.02 -32.88 18.84
C SER A 160 3.84 -34.08 18.39
#